data_AF-G5E228-F1
#
_entry.id   AF-G5E228-F1
#
_cell.length_a   1.000
_cell.length_b   1.000
_cell.length_c   1.000
_cell.angle_alpha   90.00
_cell.angle_beta   90.00
_cell.angle_gamma   90.00
#
_symmetry.space_group_name_H-M   'P 1'
#
loop_
_entity.id
_entity.type
_entity.pdbx_description
1 polymer ?
#
loop_
_entity_poly.entity_id
_entity_poly.type
_entity_poly.pdbx_seq_one_letter_code
_entity_poly.pdbx_strand_id
1 'polypeptide(L)'
;HVIIHCAAERRPDIVENQPEVASMLNVGASGNLAKEAAKAGAFLIYISSDYFDGTSPPYREDSMPNPMNLYGKKLEGERAVLKNHEGA
;
A
#
# COMPACT_ATOMS: atom_id res chain seq x y z
N HIS A 1 21.05 0.88 2.92
CA HIS A 1 20.15 1.45 3.94
C HIS A 1 18.77 0.80 3.82
N VAL A 2 17.96 0.83 4.88
CA VAL A 2 16.61 0.22 4.88
C VAL A 2 15.59 1.28 5.31
N ILE A 3 14.44 1.32 4.65
CA ILE A 3 13.29 2.16 4.97
C ILE A 3 12.12 1.22 5.28
N ILE A 4 11.48 1.40 6.44
CA ILE A 4 10.27 0.66 6.81
C ILE A 4 9.12 1.65 6.83
N HIS A 5 8.22 1.55 5.85
CA HIS A 5 7.09 2.46 5.67
C HIS A 5 5.85 1.95 6.38
N CYS A 6 5.67 2.42 7.62
CA CYS A 6 4.52 2.11 8.47
C CYS A 6 3.40 3.17 8.42
N ALA A 7 3.64 4.33 7.78
CA ALA A 7 2.69 5.43 7.81
C ALA A 7 1.52 5.19 6.85
N ALA A 8 0.30 5.29 7.37
CA ALA A 8 -0.94 5.16 6.61
C ALA A 8 -2.10 5.80 7.40
N GLU A 9 -3.12 6.29 6.69
CA GLU A 9 -4.44 6.51 7.31
C GLU A 9 -5.17 5.17 7.33
N ARG A 10 -5.43 4.69 8.55
CA ARG A 10 -6.00 3.37 8.81
C ARG A 10 -7.40 3.39 9.41
N ARG A 11 -7.91 4.58 9.71
CA ARG A 11 -9.22 4.77 10.35
C ARG A 11 -10.31 4.77 9.26
N PRO A 12 -11.19 3.75 9.19
CA PRO A 12 -12.16 3.60 8.11
C PRO A 12 -13.07 4.82 7.96
N ASP A 13 -13.50 5.42 9.07
CA ASP A 13 -14.30 6.64 9.13
C ASP A 13 -13.63 7.81 8.41
N ILE A 14 -12.31 7.98 8.56
CA ILE A 14 -11.59 9.05 7.87
C ILE A 14 -11.39 8.71 6.40
N VAL A 15 -11.08 7.46 6.08
CA VAL A 15 -10.91 7.03 4.68
C VAL A 15 -12.20 7.19 3.88
N GLU A 16 -13.35 6.91 4.51
CA GLU A 16 -14.66 7.07 3.88
C GLU A 16 -15.07 8.54 3.73
N ASN A 17 -14.82 9.37 4.74
CA ASN A 17 -15.19 10.79 4.73
C ASN A 17 -14.20 11.68 3.96
N GLN A 18 -12.93 11.27 3.84
CA GLN A 18 -11.85 12.03 3.21
C GLN A 18 -11.01 11.13 2.28
N PRO A 19 -11.62 10.52 1.26
CA PRO A 19 -10.97 9.51 0.41
C PRO A 19 -9.78 10.06 -0.36
N GLU A 20 -9.82 11.33 -0.77
CA GLU A 20 -8.71 11.99 -1.47
C GLU A 20 -7.49 12.15 -0.57
N VAL A 21 -7.70 12.59 0.67
CA VAL A 21 -6.63 12.75 1.67
C VAL A 21 -6.02 11.39 2.02
N ALA A 22 -6.86 10.39 2.24
CA ALA A 22 -6.41 9.02 2.49
C ALA A 22 -5.62 8.46 1.30
N SER A 23 -6.04 8.74 0.06
CA SER A 23 -5.34 8.32 -1.16
C SER A 23 -3.99 9.03 -1.31
N MET A 24 -3.92 10.34 -1.06
CA MET A 24 -2.67 11.09 -1.09
C MET A 24 -1.62 10.49 -0.15
N LEU A 25 -2.03 10.09 1.06
CA LEU A 25 -1.12 9.46 2.02
C LEU A 25 -0.81 8.00 1.66
N ASN A 26 -1.85 7.16 1.49
CA ASN A 26 -1.68 5.71 1.38
C ASN A 26 -1.09 5.29 0.02
N VAL A 27 -1.36 6.04 -1.05
CA VAL A 27 -0.92 5.75 -2.43
C VAL A 27 0.16 6.73 -2.87
N GLY A 28 -0.16 8.03 -2.86
CA GLY A 28 0.73 9.07 -3.40
C GLY A 28 2.07 9.14 -2.67
N ALA A 29 2.05 9.27 -1.34
CA ALA A 29 3.27 9.36 -0.54
C ALA A 29 4.07 8.04 -0.59
N SER A 30 3.40 6.89 -0.62
CA SER A 30 4.04 5.57 -0.74
C SER A 30 4.80 5.42 -2.06
N GLY A 31 4.20 5.80 -3.18
CA GLY A 31 4.86 5.79 -4.49
C GLY A 31 6.04 6.76 -4.55
N ASN A 32 5.89 7.96 -3.97
CA ASN A 32 6.99 8.93 -3.90
C ASN A 32 8.15 8.40 -3.05
N LEU A 33 7.86 7.80 -1.89
CA LEU A 33 8.88 7.20 -1.03
C LEU A 33 9.62 6.05 -1.73
N ALA A 34 8.90 5.19 -2.48
CA ALA A 34 9.52 4.14 -3.29
C ALA A 34 10.46 4.70 -4.36
N LYS A 35 10.05 5.76 -5.06
CA LYS A 35 10.89 6.44 -6.05
C LYS A 35 12.19 7.00 -5.43
N GLU A 36 12.10 7.65 -4.27
CA GLU A 36 13.27 8.19 -3.59
C GLU A 36 14.15 7.09 -2.98
N ALA A 37 13.54 6.01 -2.45
CA ALA A 37 14.27 4.84 -1.97
C ALA A 37 15.10 4.20 -3.09
N ALA A 38 14.51 4.03 -4.28
CA ALA A 38 15.20 3.49 -5.45
C ALA A 38 16.40 4.35 -5.87
N LYS A 39 16.22 5.68 -5.97
CA LYS A 39 17.31 6.62 -6.27
C LYS A 39 18.45 6.55 -5.25
N ALA A 40 18.12 6.34 -3.98
CA ALA A 40 19.09 6.26 -2.89
C ALA A 40 19.71 4.86 -2.72
N GLY A 41 19.29 3.85 -3.49
CA GLY A 41 19.71 2.46 -3.29
C GLY A 41 19.29 1.89 -1.93
N ALA A 42 18.16 2.36 -1.39
CA ALA A 42 17.61 1.88 -0.12
C ALA A 42 16.61 0.75 -0.34
N PHE A 43 16.67 -0.27 0.52
CA PHE A 43 15.66 -1.33 0.55
C PHE A 43 14.40 -0.81 1.25
N LEU A 44 13.26 -0.84 0.57
CA LEU A 44 11.98 -0.38 1.10
C LEU A 44 11.10 -1.58 1.49
N ILE A 45 10.65 -1.58 2.74
CA ILE A 45 9.60 -2.49 3.24
C ILE A 45 8.31 -1.67 3.37
N TYR A 46 7.28 -2.03 2.60
CA TYR A 46 5.97 -1.43 2.65
C TYR A 46 5.00 -2.30 3.45
N ILE A 47 4.41 -1.76 4.51
CA ILE A 47 3.41 -2.48 5.29
C ILE A 47 2.03 -2.30 4.63
N SER A 48 1.50 -3.39 4.10
CA SER A 48 0.14 -3.44 3.55
C SER A 48 -0.88 -3.99 4.56
N SER A 49 -1.95 -4.63 4.11
CA SER A 49 -3.07 -5.10 4.91
C SER A 49 -3.64 -6.41 4.37
N ASP A 50 -4.26 -7.18 5.26
CA ASP A 50 -4.96 -8.44 5.04
C ASP A 50 -6.42 -8.26 4.56
N TYR A 51 -6.79 -7.08 4.06
CA TYR A 51 -8.16 -6.76 3.63
C TYR A 51 -8.49 -7.41 2.27
N PHE A 52 -8.74 -8.72 2.30
CA PHE A 52 -9.35 -9.51 1.24
C PHE A 52 -10.88 -9.57 1.39
N ASP A 53 -11.57 -10.26 0.49
CA ASP A 53 -13.03 -10.41 0.53
C ASP A 53 -13.54 -11.43 1.57
N GLY A 54 -12.65 -12.21 2.18
CA GLY A 54 -12.99 -13.24 3.17
C GLY A 54 -13.67 -14.50 2.60
N THR A 55 -13.80 -14.65 1.29
CA THR A 55 -14.58 -15.73 0.66
C THR A 55 -13.83 -17.06 0.53
N SER A 56 -12.49 -17.04 0.41
CA SER A 56 -11.68 -18.22 0.08
C SER A 56 -10.39 -18.33 0.91
N PRO A 57 -10.46 -18.38 2.25
CA PRO A 57 -9.27 -18.56 3.09
C PRO A 57 -8.70 -20.00 3.01
N PRO A 58 -7.38 -20.22 3.21
CA PRO A 58 -6.37 -19.22 3.56
C PRO A 58 -5.84 -18.43 2.35
N TYR A 59 -5.62 -17.13 2.54
CA TYR A 59 -4.99 -16.27 1.54
C TYR A 59 -3.47 -16.43 1.54
N ARG A 60 -2.91 -16.52 0.34
CA ARG A 60 -1.47 -16.59 0.03
C ARG A 60 -1.03 -15.30 -0.65
N GLU A 61 0.27 -15.08 -0.75
CA GLU A 61 0.86 -13.88 -1.37
C GLU A 61 0.49 -13.73 -2.85
N ASP A 62 0.18 -14.84 -3.53
CA ASP A 62 -0.28 -14.89 -4.92
C ASP A 62 -1.82 -14.93 -5.05
N SER A 63 -2.55 -14.87 -3.93
CA SER A 63 -4.01 -14.80 -3.96
C SER A 63 -4.46 -13.46 -4.52
N MET A 64 -5.44 -13.51 -5.43
CA MET A 64 -5.97 -12.29 -6.05
C MET A 64 -6.66 -11.41 -5.00
N PRO A 65 -6.20 -10.17 -4.80
CA PRO A 65 -6.83 -9.25 -3.85
C PRO A 65 -8.16 -8.74 -4.40
N ASN A 66 -9.19 -8.74 -3.55
CA ASN A 66 -10.51 -8.22 -3.86
C ASN A 66 -11.00 -7.31 -2.71
N PRO A 67 -10.49 -6.07 -2.62
CA PRO A 67 -10.76 -5.20 -1.48
C PRO A 67 -12.22 -4.73 -1.47
N MET A 68 -12.92 -5.01 -0.38
CA MET A 68 -14.36 -4.70 -0.23
C MET A 68 -14.66 -3.30 0.31
N ASN A 69 -13.65 -2.54 0.75
CA ASN A 69 -13.82 -1.18 1.28
C ASN A 69 -12.71 -0.23 0.81
N LEU A 70 -12.91 1.06 1.06
CA LEU A 70 -11.98 2.11 0.64
C LEU A 70 -10.61 2.01 1.31
N TYR A 71 -10.52 1.47 2.53
CA TYR A 71 -9.25 1.23 3.19
C TYR A 71 -8.45 0.10 2.51
N GLY A 72 -9.11 -0.98 2.08
CA GLY A 72 -8.53 -2.07 1.31
C GLY A 72 -7.93 -1.65 -0.03
N LYS A 73 -8.21 -0.43 -0.51
CA LYS A 73 -7.49 0.19 -1.64
C LYS A 73 -6.02 0.50 -1.34
N LYS A 74 -5.49 0.12 -0.17
CA LYS A 74 -4.04 -0.05 0.08
C LYS A 74 -3.33 -0.86 -1.02
N LEU A 75 -4.05 -1.72 -1.73
CA LEU A 75 -3.59 -2.36 -2.97
C LEU A 75 -3.01 -1.38 -4.01
N GLU A 76 -3.60 -0.18 -4.15
CA GLU A 76 -3.06 0.85 -5.04
C GLU A 76 -1.72 1.40 -4.52
N GLY A 77 -1.54 1.44 -3.21
CA GLY A 77 -0.26 1.76 -2.58
C GLY A 77 0.81 0.71 -2.88
N GLU A 78 0.46 -0.59 -2.80
CA GLU A 78 1.36 -1.67 -3.21
C GLU A 78 1.78 -1.53 -4.68
N ARG A 79 0.80 -1.32 -5.58
CA ARG A 79 1.04 -1.10 -7.02
C ARG A 79 1.95 0.11 -7.25
N ALA A 80 1.73 1.21 -6.53
CA ALA A 80 2.54 2.41 -6.64
C ALA A 80 3.98 2.17 -6.17
N VAL A 81 4.19 1.40 -5.10
CA VAL A 81 5.52 1.04 -4.61
C VAL A 81 6.24 0.16 -5.63
N LEU A 82 5.60 -0.93 -6.08
CA LEU A 82 6.20 -1.91 -7.01
C LEU A 82 6.56 -1.28 -8.36
N LYS A 83 5.71 -0.40 -8.90
CA LYS A 83 6.00 0.33 -10.16
C LYS A 83 7.25 1.20 -10.08
N ASN A 84 7.59 1.73 -8.91
CA ASN A 84 8.77 2.57 -8.71
C ASN A 84 10.01 1.74 -8.30
N HIS A 85 9.89 0.41 -8.29
CA HIS A 85 10.96 -0.52 -7.94
C HIS A 85 11.00 -1.72 -8.90
N GLU A 86 10.95 -1.44 -10.21
CA GLU A 86 11.22 -2.45 -11.24
C GLU A 86 12.72 -2.77 -11.25
N GLY A 87 13.10 -3.90 -10.62
CA GLY A 87 14.49 -4.37 -10.60
C GLY A 87 14.96 -5.10 -9.33
N ALA A 88 14.09 -5.36 -8.36
CA ALA A 88 14.37 -6.32 -7.28
C ALA A 88 14.03 -7.76 -7.70
#